data_AF-A0A194VL73-F1
#
_entry.id   AF-A0A194VL73-F1
#
_cell.length_a   1.000
_cell.length_b   1.000
_cell.length_c   1.000
_cell.angle_alpha   90.00
_cell.angle_beta   90.00
_cell.angle_gamma   90.00
#
_symmetry.space_group_name_H-M   'P 1'
#
loop_
_entity.id
_entity.type
_entity.pdbx_description
1 polymer ?
#
loop_
_entity_poly.entity_id
_entity_poly.type
_entity_poly.pdbx_seq_one_letter_code
_entity_poly.pdbx_strand_id
1 'polypeptide(L)'
;MAPLRCPDVFNMYTYNDHAAYGIIEVIENTFLDYEEAGSWKDQWVICEGLVLFVLGPGSEYFQVEDGSRADAISELIGRLFLTMLARLEREQLLEDQSSDIKNLGLIMTLFIKLASVMRESSLLQEDEEETVKPSKFKFSPSDFDAYILAYANKFAITLQGLADLDELLAELDTYATLPPSGQDPWGWNAALKSYSKDYSTSSKAIIGGDNLDITTWSSAERKQHSFTKKDPLTKKDLDALKSGGVLHIM
;
A
#
# COMPACT_ATOMS: atom_id res chain seq x y z
N MET A 1 -0.27 13.83 4.11
CA MET A 1 0.54 12.82 4.82
C MET A 1 1.94 12.74 4.26
N ALA A 2 2.12 12.49 2.96
CA ALA A 2 3.44 12.44 2.30
C ALA A 2 4.30 13.72 2.47
N PRO A 3 3.83 14.95 2.15
CA PRO A 3 4.67 16.14 2.28
C PRO A 3 5.12 16.47 3.70
N LEU A 4 4.35 16.05 4.72
CA LEU A 4 4.68 16.26 6.14
C LEU A 4 5.88 15.42 6.59
N ARG A 5 6.27 14.45 5.78
CA ARG A 5 7.40 13.55 6.01
C ARG A 5 8.59 13.89 5.13
N CYS A 6 8.52 14.94 4.31
CA CYS A 6 9.64 15.38 3.48
C CYS A 6 10.41 16.51 4.18
N PRO A 7 11.67 16.31 4.62
CA PRO A 7 12.46 17.35 5.29
C PRO A 7 12.65 18.61 4.45
N ASP A 8 12.78 18.47 3.13
CA ASP A 8 13.00 19.59 2.21
C ASP A 8 11.85 20.60 2.24
N VAL A 9 10.62 20.11 2.39
CA VAL A 9 9.41 20.93 2.54
C VAL A 9 9.44 21.80 3.81
N PHE A 10 10.28 21.45 4.79
CA PHE A 10 10.50 22.23 6.01
C PHE A 10 11.86 22.94 6.04
N ASN A 11 12.60 22.99 4.93
CA ASN A 11 13.95 23.53 4.87
C ASN A 11 14.86 22.87 5.93
N MET A 12 14.79 21.54 5.99
CA MET A 12 15.52 20.67 6.90
C MET A 12 16.27 19.59 6.13
N TYR A 13 17.30 19.03 6.76
CA TYR A 13 17.91 17.77 6.33
C TYR A 13 18.06 16.84 7.53
N THR A 14 17.68 15.59 7.34
CA THR A 14 17.76 14.52 8.35
C THR A 14 18.79 13.48 7.92
N TYR A 15 18.43 12.65 6.95
CA TYR A 15 19.24 11.65 6.29
C TYR A 15 18.62 11.31 4.92
N ASN A 16 19.35 10.58 4.08
CA ASN A 16 18.85 10.14 2.76
C ASN A 16 17.58 9.30 2.90
N ASP A 17 16.66 9.42 1.96
CA ASP A 17 15.42 8.65 1.89
C ASP A 17 14.46 8.79 3.07
N HIS A 18 14.66 9.80 3.95
CA HIS A 18 13.71 10.08 5.03
C HIS A 18 12.28 10.14 4.51
N ALA A 19 12.07 10.88 3.41
CA ALA A 19 10.76 11.02 2.80
C ALA A 19 10.17 9.66 2.38
N ALA A 20 10.96 8.85 1.66
CA ALA A 20 10.56 7.52 1.22
C ALA A 20 10.24 6.58 2.40
N TYR A 21 11.07 6.55 3.45
CA TYR A 21 10.75 5.80 4.67
C TYR A 21 9.50 6.32 5.38
N GLY A 22 9.25 7.63 5.32
CA GLY A 22 8.01 8.21 5.82
C GLY A 22 6.80 7.73 5.03
N ILE A 23 6.92 7.62 3.70
CA ILE A 23 5.87 7.02 2.87
C ILE A 23 5.62 5.58 3.27
N ILE A 24 6.68 4.80 3.51
CA ILE A 24 6.59 3.43 4.01
C ILE A 24 5.78 3.38 5.32
N GLU A 25 6.03 4.27 6.28
CA GLU A 25 5.22 4.32 7.52
C GLU A 25 3.72 4.54 7.23
N VAL A 26 3.38 5.36 6.21
CA VAL A 26 1.97 5.59 5.82
C VAL A 26 1.36 4.33 5.20
N ILE A 27 2.10 3.63 4.34
CA ILE A 27 1.64 2.37 3.74
C ILE A 27 1.45 1.31 4.82
N GLU A 28 2.41 1.19 5.75
CA GLU A 28 2.33 0.25 6.89
C GLU A 28 1.13 0.57 7.80
N ASN A 29 0.88 1.85 8.10
CA ASN A 29 -0.34 2.25 8.82
C ASN A 29 -1.60 1.82 8.08
N THR A 30 -1.60 1.91 6.75
CA THR A 30 -2.73 1.49 5.91
C THR A 30 -2.99 -0.02 6.02
N PHE A 31 -1.93 -0.83 6.16
CA PHE A 31 -2.07 -2.27 6.44
C PHE A 31 -2.68 -2.54 7.81
N LEU A 32 -2.28 -1.77 8.83
CA LEU A 32 -2.83 -1.88 10.18
C LEU A 32 -4.31 -1.45 10.22
N ASP A 33 -4.64 -0.35 9.55
CA ASP A 33 -6.01 0.13 9.42
C ASP A 33 -6.90 -0.92 8.74
N TYR A 34 -6.37 -1.65 7.74
CA TYR A 34 -7.08 -2.74 7.06
C TYR A 34 -7.40 -3.90 8.01
N GLU A 35 -6.48 -4.26 8.91
CA GLU A 35 -6.68 -5.28 9.94
C GLU A 35 -7.70 -4.86 11.01
N GLU A 36 -7.71 -3.57 11.37
CA GLU A 36 -8.61 -3.01 12.39
C GLU A 36 -10.01 -2.70 11.85
N ALA A 37 -10.15 -2.60 10.53
CA ALA A 37 -11.41 -2.27 9.86
C ALA A 37 -12.53 -3.26 10.21
N GLY A 38 -13.64 -2.72 10.73
CA GLY A 38 -14.77 -3.52 11.24
C GLY A 38 -15.67 -4.11 10.16
N SER A 39 -15.58 -3.65 8.91
CA SER A 39 -16.44 -4.07 7.80
C SER A 39 -15.67 -4.20 6.48
N TRP A 40 -16.27 -4.94 5.53
CA TRP A 40 -15.71 -5.03 4.18
C TRP A 40 -15.69 -3.66 3.49
N LYS A 41 -16.64 -2.77 3.82
CA LYS A 41 -16.73 -1.42 3.26
C LYS A 41 -15.55 -0.56 3.69
N ASP A 42 -15.20 -0.63 4.98
CA ASP A 42 -14.06 0.10 5.51
C ASP A 42 -12.75 -0.43 4.90
N GLN A 43 -12.61 -1.76 4.79
CA GLN A 43 -11.46 -2.38 4.10
C GLN A 43 -11.38 -2.02 2.62
N TRP A 44 -12.51 -1.94 1.93
CA TRP A 44 -12.54 -1.54 0.52
C TRP A 44 -12.08 -0.09 0.34
N VAL A 45 -12.57 0.84 1.17
CA VAL A 45 -12.13 2.25 1.15
C VAL A 45 -10.62 2.36 1.41
N ILE A 46 -10.08 1.51 2.27
CA ILE A 46 -8.64 1.43 2.50
C ILE A 46 -7.89 0.97 1.24
N CYS A 47 -8.37 -0.05 0.54
CA CYS A 47 -7.79 -0.50 -0.74
C CYS A 47 -7.82 0.61 -1.81
N GLU A 48 -8.94 1.33 -1.92
CA GLU A 48 -9.10 2.47 -2.84
C GLU A 48 -8.08 3.57 -2.52
N GLY A 49 -8.00 3.94 -1.25
CA GLY A 49 -7.06 4.95 -0.78
C GLY A 49 -5.61 4.54 -1.02
N LEU A 50 -5.27 3.28 -0.74
CA LEU A 50 -3.93 2.74 -0.89
C LEU A 50 -3.43 2.84 -2.34
N VAL A 51 -4.18 2.31 -3.31
CA VAL A 51 -3.72 2.29 -4.71
C VAL A 51 -3.60 3.70 -5.29
N LEU A 52 -4.53 4.60 -4.95
CA LEU A 52 -4.48 6.00 -5.37
C LEU A 52 -3.32 6.76 -4.72
N PHE A 53 -3.04 6.47 -3.45
CA PHE A 53 -1.91 7.05 -2.74
C PHE A 53 -0.60 6.61 -3.38
N VAL A 54 -0.41 5.30 -3.57
CA VAL A 54 0.84 4.73 -4.06
C VAL A 54 1.13 5.13 -5.52
N LEU A 55 0.12 5.13 -6.39
CA LEU A 55 0.27 5.62 -7.78
C LEU A 55 0.48 7.14 -7.87
N GLY A 56 0.21 7.87 -6.79
CA GLY A 56 0.32 9.33 -6.73
C GLY A 56 1.35 9.78 -5.69
N PRO A 57 0.91 10.48 -4.62
CA PRO A 57 1.83 11.12 -3.67
C PRO A 57 2.71 10.15 -2.84
N GLY A 58 2.44 8.85 -2.91
CA GLY A 58 3.23 7.79 -2.28
C GLY A 58 4.27 7.17 -3.21
N SER A 59 4.39 7.58 -4.48
CA SER A 59 5.30 6.91 -5.44
C SER A 59 6.79 7.01 -5.06
N GLU A 60 7.16 7.91 -4.16
CA GLU A 60 8.55 8.09 -3.72
C GLU A 60 9.13 6.84 -3.03
N TYR A 61 8.30 5.96 -2.47
CA TYR A 61 8.80 4.72 -1.85
C TYR A 61 9.46 3.76 -2.85
N PHE A 62 9.14 3.86 -4.14
CA PHE A 62 9.78 3.05 -5.19
C PHE A 62 11.29 3.31 -5.32
N GLN A 63 11.78 4.41 -4.75
CA GLN A 63 13.17 4.86 -4.91
C GLN A 63 13.99 4.78 -3.61
N VAL A 64 13.44 4.14 -2.56
CA VAL A 64 14.18 3.94 -1.31
C VAL A 64 15.40 3.02 -1.54
N GLU A 65 16.53 3.31 -0.90
CA GLU A 65 17.75 2.49 -1.00
C GLU A 65 17.55 1.05 -0.49
N ASP A 66 16.61 0.85 0.44
CA ASP A 66 16.24 -0.45 0.98
C ASP A 66 15.28 -1.19 0.03
N GLY A 67 15.83 -1.63 -1.10
CA GLY A 67 15.08 -2.33 -2.15
C GLY A 67 14.36 -3.58 -1.65
N SER A 68 14.97 -4.35 -0.73
CA SER A 68 14.33 -5.55 -0.16
C SER A 68 13.06 -5.21 0.63
N ARG A 69 13.06 -4.10 1.38
CA ARG A 69 11.85 -3.65 2.07
C ARG A 69 10.81 -3.12 1.10
N ALA A 70 11.22 -2.35 0.09
CA ALA A 70 10.31 -1.85 -0.94
C ALA A 70 9.62 -2.98 -1.71
N ASP A 71 10.36 -4.04 -2.00
CA ASP A 71 9.86 -5.24 -2.67
C ASP A 71 8.83 -5.96 -1.80
N ALA A 72 9.18 -6.25 -0.54
CA ALA A 72 8.28 -6.89 0.41
C ALA A 72 6.99 -6.08 0.67
N ILE A 73 7.07 -4.76 0.69
CA ILE A 73 5.87 -3.88 0.76
C ILE A 73 5.02 -4.06 -0.50
N SER A 74 5.64 -4.13 -1.67
CA SER A 74 4.93 -4.24 -2.95
C SER A 74 4.18 -5.56 -3.05
N GLU A 75 4.80 -6.66 -2.63
CA GLU A 75 4.13 -7.95 -2.49
C GLU A 75 2.97 -7.91 -1.49
N LEU A 76 3.14 -7.22 -0.35
CA LEU A 76 2.06 -7.05 0.64
C LEU A 76 0.90 -6.22 0.10
N ILE A 77 1.15 -5.16 -0.68
CA ILE A 77 0.09 -4.36 -1.32
C ILE A 77 -0.76 -5.26 -2.22
N GLY A 78 -0.10 -6.07 -3.08
CA GLY A 78 -0.78 -7.02 -3.94
C GLY A 78 -1.60 -8.05 -3.15
N ARG A 79 -0.98 -8.65 -2.13
CA ARG A 79 -1.61 -9.66 -1.27
C ARG A 79 -2.79 -9.11 -0.46
N LEU A 80 -2.71 -7.88 0.03
CA LEU A 80 -3.81 -7.19 0.70
C LEU A 80 -5.02 -7.11 -0.24
N PHE A 81 -4.81 -6.68 -1.48
CA PHE A 81 -5.91 -6.55 -2.43
C PHE A 81 -6.49 -7.90 -2.86
N LEU A 82 -5.67 -8.92 -3.08
CA LEU A 82 -6.13 -10.29 -3.33
C LEU A 82 -6.95 -10.83 -2.15
N THR A 83 -6.57 -10.50 -0.92
CA THR A 83 -7.31 -10.84 0.30
C THR A 83 -8.66 -10.12 0.35
N MET A 84 -8.72 -8.86 -0.07
CA MET A 84 -9.96 -8.11 -0.23
C MET A 84 -10.88 -8.78 -1.27
N LEU A 85 -10.36 -9.14 -2.46
CA LEU A 85 -11.14 -9.84 -3.48
C LEU A 85 -11.68 -11.19 -3.00
N ALA A 86 -10.87 -11.97 -2.27
CA ALA A 86 -11.30 -13.22 -1.66
C ALA A 86 -12.40 -13.02 -0.61
N ARG A 87 -12.35 -11.93 0.15
CA ARG A 87 -13.42 -11.54 1.08
C ARG A 87 -14.70 -11.20 0.31
N LEU A 88 -14.61 -10.37 -0.73
CA LEU A 88 -15.76 -9.99 -1.55
C LEU A 88 -16.42 -11.20 -2.22
N GLU A 89 -15.63 -12.15 -2.72
CA GLU A 89 -16.12 -13.43 -3.25
C GLU A 89 -16.97 -14.17 -2.21
N ARG A 90 -16.44 -14.36 -0.99
CA ARG A 90 -17.15 -15.07 0.09
C ARG A 90 -18.44 -14.38 0.50
N GLU A 91 -18.47 -13.06 0.43
CA GLU A 91 -19.64 -12.25 0.71
C GLU A 91 -20.59 -12.12 -0.51
N GLN A 92 -20.31 -12.83 -1.61
CA GLN A 92 -21.09 -12.86 -2.86
C GLN A 92 -21.19 -11.50 -3.56
N LEU A 93 -20.27 -10.57 -3.24
CA LEU A 93 -20.27 -9.21 -3.77
C LEU A 93 -19.62 -9.09 -5.16
N LEU A 94 -18.89 -10.12 -5.60
CA LEU A 94 -18.33 -10.20 -6.96
C LEU A 94 -19.32 -10.79 -7.97
N GLU A 95 -20.27 -11.62 -7.51
CA GLU A 95 -21.27 -12.28 -8.35
C GLU A 95 -22.40 -11.31 -8.73
N ASP A 96 -22.77 -10.42 -7.80
CA ASP A 96 -23.83 -9.44 -8.00
C ASP A 96 -23.30 -8.16 -8.64
N GLN A 97 -23.48 -8.03 -9.96
CA GLN A 97 -23.12 -6.81 -10.70
C GLN A 97 -23.98 -5.58 -10.31
N SER A 98 -25.00 -5.73 -9.48
CA SER A 98 -25.74 -4.64 -8.86
C SER A 98 -25.16 -4.18 -7.52
N SER A 99 -24.08 -4.82 -7.04
CA SER A 99 -23.50 -4.60 -5.71
C SER A 99 -23.21 -3.14 -5.39
N ASP A 100 -23.09 -2.86 -4.09
CA ASP A 100 -22.69 -1.55 -3.56
C ASP A 100 -21.32 -1.07 -4.07
N ILE A 101 -20.50 -1.94 -4.68
CA ILE A 101 -19.13 -1.66 -5.11
C ILE A 101 -19.12 -1.13 -6.56
N LYS A 102 -19.43 0.16 -6.72
CA LYS A 102 -19.63 0.76 -8.05
C LYS A 102 -18.37 0.93 -8.90
N ASN A 103 -17.19 0.85 -8.30
CA ASN A 103 -15.91 1.08 -8.96
C ASN A 103 -15.00 -0.15 -8.96
N LEU A 104 -15.53 -1.35 -8.71
CA LEU A 104 -14.77 -2.61 -8.63
C LEU A 104 -13.79 -2.78 -9.81
N GLY A 105 -14.30 -2.68 -11.04
CA GLY A 105 -13.47 -2.84 -12.26
C GLY A 105 -12.38 -1.78 -12.40
N LEU A 106 -12.63 -0.54 -11.96
CA LEU A 106 -11.62 0.52 -11.95
C LEU A 106 -10.52 0.23 -10.94
N ILE A 107 -10.87 -0.14 -9.71
CA ILE A 107 -9.88 -0.40 -8.66
C ILE A 107 -9.03 -1.62 -9.01
N MET A 108 -9.62 -2.69 -9.52
CA MET A 108 -8.87 -3.85 -10.04
C MET A 108 -7.88 -3.42 -11.13
N THR A 109 -8.31 -2.56 -12.05
CA THR A 109 -7.45 -2.02 -13.11
C THR A 109 -6.29 -1.19 -12.55
N LEU A 110 -6.53 -0.37 -11.52
CA LEU A 110 -5.47 0.43 -10.89
C LEU A 110 -4.43 -0.43 -10.17
N PHE A 111 -4.83 -1.53 -9.52
CA PHE A 111 -3.87 -2.46 -8.91
C PHE A 111 -3.05 -3.20 -9.96
N ILE A 112 -3.65 -3.59 -11.10
CA ILE A 112 -2.90 -4.15 -12.24
C ILE A 112 -1.87 -3.12 -12.75
N LYS A 113 -2.27 -1.85 -12.93
CA LYS A 113 -1.33 -0.79 -13.33
C LYS A 113 -0.22 -0.59 -12.30
N LEU A 114 -0.55 -0.68 -11.02
CA LEU A 114 0.41 -0.56 -9.94
C LEU A 114 1.49 -1.65 -10.03
N ALA A 115 1.13 -2.90 -10.31
CA ALA A 115 2.11 -3.98 -10.54
C ALA A 115 3.09 -3.63 -11.68
N SER A 116 2.56 -3.14 -12.81
CA SER A 116 3.38 -2.68 -13.94
C SER A 116 4.36 -1.57 -13.52
N VAL A 117 3.91 -0.55 -12.78
CA VAL A 117 4.77 0.55 -12.29
C VAL A 117 5.83 0.05 -11.29
N MET A 118 5.47 -0.89 -10.41
CA MET A 118 6.41 -1.53 -9.50
C MET A 118 7.51 -2.27 -10.27
N ARG A 119 7.15 -3.02 -11.32
CA ARG A 119 8.12 -3.71 -12.19
C ARG A 119 9.02 -2.77 -12.97
N GLU A 120 8.47 -1.67 -13.51
CA GLU A 120 9.27 -0.60 -14.12
C GLU A 120 10.28 0.02 -13.14
N SER A 121 9.94 0.03 -11.85
CA SER A 121 10.79 0.50 -10.76
C SER A 121 11.73 -0.58 -10.21
N SER A 122 11.89 -1.72 -10.91
CA SER A 122 12.73 -2.85 -10.50
C SER A 122 12.30 -3.54 -9.19
N LEU A 123 11.02 -3.44 -8.84
CA LEU A 123 10.36 -4.25 -7.79
C LEU A 123 9.59 -5.41 -8.44
N LEU A 124 9.16 -6.40 -7.65
CA LEU A 124 8.43 -7.58 -8.10
C LEU A 124 9.16 -8.34 -9.22
N GLN A 125 10.50 -8.42 -9.11
CA GLN A 125 11.35 -9.09 -10.09
C GLN A 125 11.55 -10.57 -9.77
N GLU A 126 11.22 -10.99 -8.55
CA GLU A 126 11.42 -12.35 -8.09
C GLU A 126 10.19 -13.20 -8.42
N ASP A 127 10.38 -14.27 -9.16
CA ASP A 127 9.35 -15.26 -9.50
C ASP A 127 9.25 -16.38 -8.44
N GLU A 128 9.53 -16.06 -7.17
CA GLU A 128 9.54 -17.06 -6.09
C GLU A 128 8.12 -17.51 -5.71
N GLU A 129 7.84 -18.81 -5.87
CA GLU A 129 6.58 -19.38 -5.41
C GLU A 129 6.58 -19.59 -3.89
N GLU A 130 5.53 -19.08 -3.24
CA GLU A 130 5.20 -19.42 -1.87
C GLU A 130 4.16 -20.55 -1.78
N THR A 131 4.08 -21.21 -0.62
CA THR A 131 2.99 -22.15 -0.32
C THR A 131 2.14 -21.65 0.85
N VAL A 132 0.89 -21.29 0.57
CA VAL A 132 -0.09 -20.88 1.59
C VAL A 132 -0.54 -22.09 2.41
N LYS A 133 -0.55 -21.96 3.74
CA LYS A 133 -1.07 -22.99 4.65
C LYS A 133 -2.44 -22.57 5.20
N PRO A 134 -3.40 -23.51 5.37
CA PRO A 134 -3.30 -24.95 5.16
C PRO A 134 -3.67 -25.44 3.76
N SER A 135 -4.10 -24.55 2.85
CA SER A 135 -4.59 -24.92 1.50
C SER A 135 -3.54 -25.62 0.64
N LYS A 136 -2.25 -25.42 0.93
CA LYS A 136 -1.10 -25.80 0.10
C LYS A 136 -1.16 -25.19 -1.30
N PHE A 137 -1.93 -24.12 -1.45
CA PHE A 137 -1.97 -23.35 -2.68
C PHE A 137 -0.61 -22.69 -2.90
N LYS A 138 -0.14 -22.71 -4.14
CA LYS A 138 1.14 -22.13 -4.53
C LYS A 138 0.91 -20.96 -5.46
N PHE A 139 1.64 -19.88 -5.23
CA PHE A 139 1.56 -18.68 -6.05
C PHE A 139 2.80 -17.81 -5.87
N SER A 140 3.06 -16.96 -6.86
CA SER A 140 4.08 -15.90 -6.81
C SER A 140 3.42 -14.60 -6.31
N PRO A 141 3.89 -13.99 -5.21
CA PRO A 141 3.37 -12.71 -4.76
C PRO A 141 3.61 -11.58 -5.77
N SER A 142 4.71 -11.66 -6.53
CA SER A 142 5.08 -10.73 -7.61
C SER A 142 4.10 -10.72 -8.78
N ASP A 143 3.27 -11.76 -8.92
CA ASP A 143 2.29 -11.91 -10.00
C ASP A 143 0.85 -11.60 -9.55
N PHE A 144 0.69 -10.76 -8.53
CA PHE A 144 -0.64 -10.47 -7.97
C PHE A 144 -1.65 -9.96 -9.01
N ASP A 145 -1.20 -9.23 -10.03
CA ASP A 145 -2.02 -8.72 -11.13
C ASP A 145 -2.60 -9.81 -12.03
N ALA A 146 -1.87 -10.89 -12.29
CA ALA A 146 -2.38 -12.06 -12.99
C ALA A 146 -3.56 -12.70 -12.21
N TYR A 147 -3.46 -12.76 -10.88
CA TYR A 147 -4.56 -13.27 -10.04
C TYR A 147 -5.75 -12.31 -9.95
N ILE A 148 -5.52 -10.99 -10.02
CA ILE A 148 -6.61 -10.00 -10.17
C ILE A 148 -7.35 -10.24 -11.49
N LEU A 149 -6.63 -10.45 -12.60
CA LEU A 149 -7.23 -10.78 -13.89
C LEU A 149 -8.02 -12.10 -13.81
N ALA A 150 -7.51 -13.12 -13.13
CA ALA A 150 -8.22 -14.38 -12.92
C ALA A 150 -9.53 -14.18 -12.14
N TYR A 151 -9.55 -13.32 -11.12
CA TYR A 151 -10.80 -12.91 -10.44
C TYR A 151 -11.76 -12.20 -11.39
N ALA A 152 -11.27 -11.26 -12.20
CA ALA A 152 -12.11 -10.53 -13.14
C ALA A 152 -12.78 -11.47 -14.14
N ASN A 153 -12.01 -12.41 -14.70
CA ASN A 153 -12.50 -13.40 -15.64
C ASN A 153 -13.52 -14.35 -15.02
N LYS A 154 -13.26 -14.86 -13.80
CA LYS A 154 -14.16 -15.77 -13.09
C LYS A 154 -15.55 -15.17 -12.86
N PHE A 155 -15.60 -13.88 -12.52
CA PHE A 155 -16.83 -13.18 -12.16
C PHE A 155 -17.36 -12.25 -13.27
N ALA A 156 -16.79 -12.31 -14.48
CA ALA A 156 -17.14 -11.46 -15.62
C ALA A 156 -17.14 -9.95 -15.30
N ILE A 157 -16.18 -9.51 -14.48
CA ILE A 157 -16.02 -8.11 -14.09
C ILE A 157 -15.37 -7.36 -15.25
N THR A 158 -16.00 -6.26 -15.68
CA THR A 158 -15.42 -5.38 -16.71
C THR A 158 -14.34 -4.50 -16.11
N LEU A 159 -13.08 -4.76 -16.49
CA LEU A 159 -11.94 -3.86 -16.21
C LEU A 159 -12.06 -2.59 -17.07
N GLN A 160 -11.73 -1.42 -16.50
CA GLN A 160 -11.96 -0.13 -17.15
C GLN A 160 -11.14 1.00 -16.52
N GLY A 161 -11.05 2.14 -17.22
CA GLY A 161 -10.55 3.41 -16.67
C GLY A 161 -9.17 3.83 -17.14
N LEU A 162 -8.43 2.96 -17.84
CA LEU A 162 -7.14 3.26 -18.44
C LEU A 162 -7.23 3.23 -19.97
N ALA A 163 -6.49 4.14 -20.62
CA ALA A 163 -6.46 4.23 -22.08
C ALA A 163 -5.62 3.10 -22.71
N ASP A 164 -4.59 2.66 -22.00
CA ASP A 164 -3.62 1.61 -22.32
C ASP A 164 -4.02 0.23 -21.75
N LEU A 165 -5.29 0.05 -21.38
CA LEU A 165 -5.74 -1.17 -20.69
C LEU A 165 -5.50 -2.45 -21.50
N ASP A 166 -5.82 -2.45 -22.80
CA ASP A 166 -5.68 -3.63 -23.63
C ASP A 166 -4.21 -4.07 -23.76
N GLU A 167 -3.28 -3.11 -23.82
CA GLU A 167 -1.85 -3.36 -23.86
C GLU A 167 -1.37 -3.95 -22.52
N LEU A 168 -1.80 -3.35 -21.41
CA LEU A 168 -1.48 -3.81 -20.06
C LEU A 168 -1.98 -5.25 -19.79
N LEU A 169 -3.19 -5.59 -20.25
CA LEU A 169 -3.75 -6.94 -20.07
C LEU A 169 -3.09 -8.00 -20.96
N ALA A 170 -2.55 -7.60 -22.12
CA ALA A 170 -1.90 -8.51 -23.04
C ALA A 170 -0.57 -9.07 -22.50
N GLU A 171 0.02 -8.41 -21.51
CA GLU A 171 1.28 -8.82 -20.87
C GLU A 171 1.08 -9.81 -19.70
N LEU A 172 -0.16 -9.98 -19.22
CA LEU A 172 -0.44 -10.78 -18.03
C LEU A 172 -0.57 -12.28 -18.31
N ASP A 173 -0.22 -13.09 -17.30
CA ASP A 173 -0.50 -14.52 -17.34
C ASP A 173 -2.01 -14.81 -17.23
N THR A 174 -2.60 -15.21 -18.35
CA THR A 174 -4.03 -15.60 -18.43
C THR A 174 -4.34 -16.99 -17.85
N TYR A 175 -3.33 -17.76 -17.43
CA TYR A 175 -3.49 -19.11 -16.86
C TYR A 175 -3.40 -19.16 -15.34
N ALA A 176 -3.22 -18.02 -14.67
CA ALA A 176 -3.19 -17.91 -13.23
C ALA A 176 -4.45 -18.56 -12.60
N THR A 177 -4.24 -19.48 -11.65
CA THR A 177 -5.32 -20.18 -10.97
C THR A 177 -5.62 -19.52 -9.63
N LEU A 178 -6.89 -19.55 -9.20
CA LEU A 178 -7.30 -18.99 -7.91
C LEU A 178 -7.26 -20.06 -6.81
N PRO A 179 -6.91 -19.69 -5.57
CA PRO A 179 -6.98 -20.60 -4.43
C PRO A 179 -8.43 -21.03 -4.15
N PRO A 180 -8.64 -22.14 -3.43
CA PRO A 180 -9.94 -22.44 -2.85
C PRO A 180 -10.43 -21.30 -1.95
N SER A 181 -11.74 -21.01 -1.99
CA SER A 181 -12.35 -20.01 -1.11
C SER A 181 -12.07 -20.33 0.36
N GLY A 182 -11.73 -19.31 1.14
CA GLY A 182 -11.33 -19.46 2.54
C GLY A 182 -11.21 -18.11 3.25
N GLN A 183 -10.95 -18.16 4.56
CA GLN A 183 -10.81 -16.92 5.35
C GLN A 183 -9.56 -16.13 4.97
N ASP A 184 -8.45 -16.84 4.72
CA ASP A 184 -7.16 -16.25 4.35
C ASP A 184 -6.47 -17.11 3.25
N PRO A 185 -7.04 -17.15 2.03
CA PRO A 185 -6.56 -18.04 0.98
C PRO A 185 -5.24 -17.59 0.34
N TRP A 186 -4.86 -16.32 0.57
CA TRP A 186 -3.62 -15.70 0.08
C TRP A 186 -2.54 -15.59 1.17
N GLY A 187 -2.83 -15.99 2.41
CA GLY A 187 -1.87 -16.03 3.51
C GLY A 187 -1.46 -14.66 4.04
N TRP A 188 -2.34 -13.67 3.96
CA TRP A 188 -2.13 -12.28 4.42
C TRP A 188 -1.62 -12.22 5.86
N ASN A 189 -2.28 -12.91 6.79
CA ASN A 189 -1.92 -12.83 8.21
C ASN A 189 -0.48 -13.32 8.47
N ALA A 190 -0.07 -14.37 7.75
CA ALA A 190 1.27 -14.92 7.87
C ALA A 190 2.31 -13.99 7.23
N ALA A 191 2.00 -13.44 6.05
CA ALA A 191 2.87 -12.52 5.33
C ALA A 191 3.09 -11.22 6.11
N LEU A 192 2.02 -10.57 6.56
CA LEU A 192 2.10 -9.34 7.36
C LEU A 192 2.89 -9.57 8.66
N LYS A 193 2.67 -10.72 9.32
CA LYS A 193 3.43 -11.06 10.53
C LYS A 193 4.92 -11.27 10.26
N SER A 194 5.28 -11.88 9.13
CA SER A 194 6.69 -12.04 8.74
C SER A 194 7.32 -10.69 8.48
N TYR A 195 6.67 -9.88 7.64
CA TYR A 195 7.10 -8.51 7.35
C TYR A 195 7.31 -7.69 8.63
N SER A 196 6.34 -7.69 9.54
CA SER A 196 6.46 -6.97 10.80
C SER A 196 7.60 -7.46 11.68
N LYS A 197 7.93 -8.75 11.63
CA LYS A 197 9.08 -9.29 12.36
C LYS A 197 10.40 -8.81 11.75
N ASP A 198 10.48 -8.78 10.43
CA ASP A 198 11.72 -8.50 9.71
C ASP A 198 12.02 -6.98 9.67
N TYR A 199 10.99 -6.13 9.63
CA TYR A 199 11.14 -4.68 9.43
C TYR A 199 10.68 -3.80 10.60
N SER A 200 10.29 -4.39 11.73
CA SER A 200 9.96 -3.58 12.90
C SER A 200 11.12 -2.78 13.46
N THR A 201 10.79 -1.59 13.97
CA THR A 201 11.74 -0.71 14.66
C THR A 201 11.89 -1.03 16.15
N SER A 202 11.14 -2.03 16.66
CA SER A 202 11.12 -2.39 18.07
C SER A 202 11.10 -3.89 18.27
N SER A 203 11.55 -4.34 19.45
CA SER A 203 11.47 -5.75 19.86
C SER A 203 10.03 -6.32 19.92
N LYS A 204 9.02 -5.48 19.71
CA LYS A 204 7.60 -5.85 19.70
C LYS A 204 7.02 -6.10 18.30
N ALA A 205 7.84 -6.11 17.25
CA ALA A 205 7.36 -6.31 15.87
C ALA A 205 6.36 -5.22 15.41
N ILE A 206 6.61 -3.95 15.78
CA ILE A 206 5.76 -2.81 15.42
C ILE A 206 6.25 -2.20 14.11
N ILE A 207 5.34 -2.08 13.14
CA ILE A 207 5.49 -1.34 11.87
C ILE A 207 4.60 -0.09 11.89
N GLY A 208 4.81 0.81 10.92
CA GLY A 208 4.06 2.05 10.82
C GLY A 208 4.41 3.05 11.93
N GLY A 209 3.47 3.96 12.17
CA GLY A 209 3.58 5.06 13.12
C GLY A 209 3.70 6.42 12.45
N ASP A 210 4.23 7.37 13.21
CA ASP A 210 4.35 8.78 12.86
C ASP A 210 5.75 9.33 13.19
N ASN A 211 6.75 8.44 13.31
CA ASN A 211 8.09 8.83 13.74
C ASN A 211 8.80 9.69 12.70
N LEU A 212 8.42 9.60 11.42
CA LEU A 212 8.99 10.40 10.34
C LEU A 212 8.09 11.57 9.94
N ASP A 213 6.93 11.73 10.57
CA ASP A 213 6.08 12.91 10.43
C ASP A 213 6.70 14.09 11.19
N ILE A 214 7.22 15.08 10.47
CA ILE A 214 7.96 16.19 11.06
C ILE A 214 7.08 17.03 12.00
N THR A 215 5.75 16.97 11.82
CA THR A 215 4.81 17.70 12.68
C THR A 215 4.67 17.10 14.08
N THR A 216 5.04 15.83 14.27
CA THR A 216 5.00 15.13 15.56
C THR A 216 6.26 15.35 16.39
N TRP A 217 7.35 15.79 15.73
CA TRP A 217 8.64 16.00 16.35
C TRP A 217 8.63 17.09 17.41
N SER A 218 9.60 17.03 18.32
CA SER A 218 9.81 18.13 19.25
C SER A 218 10.35 19.38 18.53
N SER A 219 10.10 20.57 19.09
CA SER A 219 10.70 21.81 18.57
C SER A 219 12.23 21.78 18.57
N ALA A 220 12.83 21.11 19.56
CA ALA A 220 14.28 20.97 19.67
C ALA A 220 14.85 20.11 18.54
N GLU A 221 14.18 18.99 18.25
CA GLU A 221 14.54 18.06 17.18
C GLU A 221 14.42 18.71 15.79
N ARG A 222 13.31 19.39 15.49
CA ARG A 222 13.21 20.14 14.22
C ARG A 222 14.30 21.20 14.07
N LYS A 223 14.63 21.94 15.13
CA LYS A 223 15.72 22.95 15.11
C LYS A 223 17.08 22.34 14.82
N GLN A 224 17.34 21.13 15.32
CA GLN A 224 18.60 20.42 15.11
C GLN A 224 18.84 20.18 13.61
N HIS A 225 17.79 19.77 12.90
CA HIS A 225 17.80 19.40 11.49
C HIS A 225 17.54 20.57 10.53
N SER A 226 17.00 21.70 10.99
CA SER A 226 16.79 22.89 10.16
C SER A 226 18.11 23.53 9.70
N PHE A 227 18.16 23.95 8.44
CA PHE A 227 19.27 24.74 7.90
C PHE A 227 19.41 26.10 8.59
N THR A 228 18.31 26.65 9.11
CA THR A 228 18.29 27.96 9.79
C THR A 228 18.50 27.87 11.30
N LYS A 229 18.57 26.65 11.85
CA LYS A 229 18.59 26.37 13.30
C LYS A 229 17.39 26.96 14.07
N LYS A 230 16.29 27.26 13.35
CA LYS A 230 14.99 27.67 13.90
C LYS A 230 13.98 26.55 13.70
N ASP A 231 12.91 26.60 14.49
CA ASP A 231 11.78 25.68 14.27
C ASP A 231 11.03 26.14 13.02
N PRO A 232 10.87 25.29 11.99
CA PRO A 232 10.09 25.64 10.81
C PRO A 232 8.58 25.69 11.07
N LEU A 233 8.11 25.13 12.20
CA LEU A 233 6.70 25.16 12.58
C LEU A 233 6.47 26.17 13.71
N THR A 234 5.53 27.10 13.49
CA THR A 234 5.13 28.02 14.56
C THR A 234 4.13 27.35 15.50
N LYS A 235 3.97 27.92 16.70
CA LYS A 235 2.92 27.48 17.63
C LYS A 235 1.52 27.53 17.00
N LYS A 236 1.25 28.56 16.17
CA LYS A 236 -0.04 28.71 15.48
C LYS A 236 -0.28 27.56 14.51
N ASP A 237 0.75 27.11 13.79
CA ASP A 237 0.65 26.00 12.84
C ASP A 237 0.33 24.69 13.56
N LEU A 238 1.05 24.42 14.66
CA LEU A 238 0.82 23.24 15.49
C LEU A 238 -0.58 23.24 16.14
N ASP A 239 -1.04 24.39 16.63
CA ASP A 239 -2.37 24.53 17.23
C ASP A 239 -3.49 24.36 16.17
N ALA A 240 -3.25 24.84 14.94
CA ALA A 240 -4.16 24.64 13.82
C ALA A 240 -4.23 23.16 13.41
N LEU A 241 -3.08 22.47 13.28
CA LEU A 241 -3.02 21.04 12.98
C LEU A 241 -3.78 20.21 14.03
N LYS A 242 -3.59 20.49 15.32
CA LYS A 242 -4.33 19.84 16.42
C LYS A 242 -5.84 20.07 16.36
N SER A 243 -6.27 21.15 15.70
CA SER A 243 -7.68 21.50 15.52
C SER A 243 -8.25 20.95 14.20
N GLY A 244 -7.51 20.09 13.48
CA GLY A 244 -7.93 19.53 12.19
C GLY A 244 -7.68 20.46 11.00
N GLY A 245 -6.87 21.51 11.16
CA GLY A 245 -6.43 22.37 10.07
C GLY A 245 -5.44 21.66 9.14
N VAL A 246 -5.25 22.23 7.96
CA VAL A 246 -4.30 21.73 6.95
C VAL A 246 -3.12 22.69 6.84
N LEU A 247 -1.91 22.16 6.85
CA LEU A 247 -0.70 22.93 6.59
C LEU A 247 -0.58 23.18 5.08
N HIS A 248 -0.62 24.44 4.67
CA HIS A 248 -0.28 24.84 3.31
C HIS A 248 1.23 25.02 3.24
N ILE A 249 1.90 24.06 2.62
CA ILE A 249 3.35 24.05 2.44
C ILE A 249 3.62 24.44 0.99
N MET A 250 4.35 25.54 0.80
CA MET A 250 4.66 26.14 -0.50
C MET A 250 5.96 25.56 -1.06
#